data_AF-A0A956BH75-F1
#
_entry.id   AF-A0A956BH75-F1
#
_cell.length_a   1.000
_cell.length_b   1.000
_cell.length_c   1.000
_cell.angle_alpha   90.00
_cell.angle_beta   90.00
_cell.angle_gamma   90.00
#
_symmetry.space_group_name_H-M   'P 1'
#
loop_
_entity.id
_entity.type
_entity.pdbx_description
1 polymer ?
#
loop_
_entity_poly.entity_id
_entity_poly.type
_entity_poly.pdbx_seq_one_letter_code
_entity_poly.pdbx_strand_id
1 'polypeptide(L)'
;KANSLVDMDQLDFCIRDRLNHEAPRVMCVVSPLKVVLTNFPEDEVQWLEASYWPHDVPKTGERMVPFTRELFIERDDFAVEPPKKWRRLSPGAEVRLRYGYIIRCDEVITDDSGEVVELRCSYDPDTKSGSGPSRKVQGTLHWVSASQSVSAEIRQYDRLFSVPLPASHPEKHFLEFLNPESLVVISDARIEPSVLDDTSDRRYQFERQGYYWRDKDSTHDKLVFNRIVPLRDSWAKHTDASAADAEPDAAAKVVAPSTPTTPAKPRSHERDQRRAENAALAAFYKRFQGYGLSEDDADILSGEEPLAEYFSAAVDAYDNPVALANWFVNELLRELKDRSLDDLPFTAPHFAELVRLKEDDVVSSNAAKEVLEVMVAEGGEPLAIVERLGLRQLTSESALEPVVAAVLEANPSNVAAYREGKTQLLGFFVGQVMKNTGGKADPKLTKSLIQAALDSATE
;
A
#
# COMPACT_ATOMS: atom_id res chain seq x y z
N LYS A 1 13.59 8.88 36.45
CA LYS A 1 12.42 8.54 35.61
C LYS A 1 12.27 9.65 34.58
N ALA A 2 12.44 9.36 33.29
CA ALA A 2 12.14 10.30 32.23
C ALA A 2 10.63 10.21 31.94
N ASN A 3 9.96 11.35 31.76
CA ASN A 3 8.61 11.39 31.22
C ASN A 3 8.74 11.37 29.70
N SER A 4 8.40 10.26 29.05
CA SER A 4 8.28 10.17 27.60
C SER A 4 6.80 10.00 27.21
N LEU A 5 6.40 10.69 26.14
CA LEU A 5 5.10 10.51 25.52
C LEU A 5 5.24 9.44 24.44
N VAL A 6 4.34 8.45 24.45
CA VAL A 6 4.33 7.38 23.45
C VAL A 6 3.29 7.72 22.39
N ASP A 7 3.67 7.60 21.11
CA ASP A 7 2.77 7.83 20.00
C ASP A 7 1.66 6.76 19.99
N MET A 8 0.42 7.20 19.77
CA MET A 8 -0.73 6.31 19.65
C MET A 8 -0.61 5.36 18.45
N ASP A 9 0.11 5.75 17.40
CA ASP A 9 0.35 4.90 16.23
C ASP A 9 1.17 3.66 16.58
N GLN A 10 2.03 3.74 17.59
CA GLN A 10 2.75 2.59 18.11
C GLN A 10 1.82 1.60 18.82
N LEU A 11 0.84 2.10 19.59
CA LEU A 11 -0.17 1.26 20.22
C LEU A 11 -1.00 0.54 19.15
N ASP A 12 -1.45 1.26 18.13
CA ASP A 12 -2.20 0.69 17.02
C ASP A 12 -1.39 -0.36 16.27
N PHE A 13 -0.09 -0.10 16.02
CA PHE A 13 0.82 -1.06 15.41
C PHE A 13 0.88 -2.36 16.21
N CYS A 14 1.13 -2.29 17.52
CA CYS A 14 1.20 -3.46 18.40
C CYS A 14 -0.10 -4.28 18.37
N ILE A 15 -1.25 -3.61 18.36
CA ILE A 15 -2.55 -4.28 18.30
C ILE A 15 -2.76 -4.93 16.92
N ARG A 16 -2.46 -4.23 15.83
CA ARG A 16 -2.56 -4.79 14.46
C ARG A 16 -1.67 -6.01 14.28
N ASP A 17 -0.41 -5.93 14.72
CA ASP A 17 0.57 -7.00 14.61
C ASP A 17 0.08 -8.27 15.30
N ARG A 18 -0.37 -8.13 16.56
CA ARG A 18 -0.95 -9.24 17.32
C ARG A 18 -2.19 -9.82 16.64
N LEU A 19 -3.16 -8.97 16.29
CA LEU A 19 -4.44 -9.43 15.74
C LEU A 19 -4.30 -10.02 14.34
N ASN A 20 -3.26 -9.67 13.58
CA ASN A 20 -3.00 -10.29 12.28
C ASN A 20 -2.82 -11.81 12.38
N HIS A 21 -2.23 -12.31 13.46
CA HIS A 21 -2.02 -13.75 13.67
C HIS A 21 -3.11 -14.41 14.53
N GLU A 22 -3.92 -13.61 15.24
CA GLU A 22 -4.92 -14.10 16.20
C GLU A 22 -6.36 -14.02 15.73
N ALA A 23 -6.71 -13.07 14.86
CA ALA A 23 -8.09 -12.82 14.46
C ALA A 23 -8.46 -13.55 13.16
N PRO A 24 -9.50 -14.41 13.15
CA PRO A 24 -10.02 -14.97 11.90
C PRO A 24 -10.63 -13.87 11.03
N ARG A 25 -10.56 -14.08 9.71
CA ARG A 25 -11.05 -13.18 8.67
C ARG A 25 -12.49 -13.53 8.32
N VAL A 26 -13.35 -12.52 8.33
CA VAL A 26 -14.75 -12.61 7.91
C VAL A 26 -15.09 -11.41 7.02
N MET A 27 -16.15 -11.52 6.23
CA MET A 27 -16.61 -10.43 5.36
C MET A 27 -17.73 -9.64 6.04
N CYS A 28 -17.50 -8.33 6.18
CA CYS A 28 -18.50 -7.37 6.59
C CYS A 28 -18.45 -6.19 5.61
N VAL A 29 -19.62 -5.83 5.09
CA VAL A 29 -19.82 -4.65 4.27
C VAL A 29 -20.37 -3.55 5.17
N VAL A 30 -19.58 -2.49 5.35
CA VAL A 30 -19.91 -1.41 6.28
C VAL A 30 -20.85 -0.40 5.63
N SER A 31 -20.60 0.00 4.38
CA SER A 31 -21.43 0.92 3.61
C SER A 31 -22.02 0.17 2.41
N PRO A 32 -23.18 -0.48 2.56
CA PRO A 32 -23.70 -1.40 1.55
C PRO A 32 -24.13 -0.68 0.26
N LEU A 33 -23.63 -1.19 -0.86
CA LEU A 33 -24.13 -0.93 -2.22
C LEU A 33 -24.64 -2.24 -2.83
N LYS A 34 -25.90 -2.23 -3.29
CA LYS A 34 -26.56 -3.42 -3.83
C LYS A 34 -25.96 -3.82 -5.17
N VAL A 35 -25.71 -5.12 -5.35
CA VAL A 35 -25.30 -5.74 -6.61
C VAL A 35 -26.28 -6.85 -6.96
N VAL A 36 -26.79 -6.86 -8.19
CA VAL A 36 -27.67 -7.92 -8.71
C VAL A 36 -26.94 -8.65 -9.83
N LEU A 37 -26.69 -9.95 -9.65
CA LEU A 37 -26.07 -10.82 -10.65
C LEU A 37 -27.12 -11.30 -11.65
N THR A 38 -27.23 -10.60 -12.77
CA THR A 38 -28.29 -10.77 -13.78
C THR A 38 -28.40 -12.19 -14.34
N ASN A 39 -27.29 -12.92 -14.43
CA ASN A 39 -27.22 -14.29 -14.94
C ASN A 39 -27.08 -15.36 -13.84
N PHE A 40 -27.21 -15.01 -12.55
CA PHE A 40 -27.29 -15.98 -11.45
C PHE A 40 -28.77 -16.31 -11.13
N PRO A 41 -29.15 -17.58 -10.90
CA PRO A 41 -30.55 -17.96 -10.64
C PRO A 41 -31.13 -17.28 -9.39
N GLU A 42 -32.39 -16.83 -9.47
CA GLU A 42 -33.03 -16.00 -8.43
C GLU A 42 -33.14 -16.67 -7.06
N ASP A 43 -33.56 -17.94 -7.03
CA ASP A 43 -33.81 -18.68 -5.78
C ASP A 43 -32.64 -19.56 -5.35
N GLU A 44 -31.49 -19.47 -6.01
CA GLU A 44 -30.33 -20.30 -5.69
C GLU A 44 -29.50 -19.68 -4.56
N VAL A 45 -29.14 -20.51 -3.58
CA VAL A 45 -28.13 -20.20 -2.57
C VAL A 45 -27.00 -21.20 -2.73
N GLN A 46 -25.85 -20.72 -3.19
CA GLN A 46 -24.65 -21.52 -3.27
C GLN A 46 -23.75 -21.24 -2.06
N TRP A 47 -23.36 -22.29 -1.34
CA TRP A 47 -22.46 -22.15 -0.20
C TRP A 47 -21.01 -22.31 -0.66
N LEU A 48 -20.20 -21.28 -0.43
CA LEU A 48 -18.79 -21.23 -0.83
C LEU A 48 -17.89 -21.43 0.39
N GLU A 49 -16.86 -22.26 0.24
CA GLU A 49 -15.83 -22.45 1.27
C GLU A 49 -14.89 -21.24 1.31
N ALA A 50 -14.68 -20.69 2.50
CA ALA A 50 -13.80 -19.56 2.75
C ALA A 50 -12.91 -19.81 3.96
N SER A 51 -11.59 -19.74 3.76
CA SER A 51 -10.63 -19.84 4.87
C SER A 51 -10.79 -18.68 5.85
N TYR A 52 -10.73 -18.99 7.15
CA TYR A 52 -10.61 -17.97 8.20
C TYR A 52 -9.23 -17.33 8.25
N TRP A 53 -8.21 -17.99 7.72
CA TRP A 53 -6.81 -17.58 7.88
C TRP A 53 -6.15 -17.37 6.52
N PRO A 54 -5.35 -16.30 6.35
CA PRO A 54 -4.51 -16.17 5.19
C PRO A 54 -3.36 -17.19 5.22
N HIS A 55 -2.75 -17.42 4.06
CA HIS A 55 -1.73 -18.47 3.86
C HIS A 55 -0.48 -18.34 4.76
N ASP A 56 -0.16 -17.13 5.23
CA ASP A 56 0.98 -16.80 6.08
C ASP A 56 0.71 -17.01 7.58
N VAL A 57 -0.55 -17.29 7.97
CA VAL A 57 -0.90 -17.61 9.36
C VAL A 57 -0.98 -19.13 9.51
N PRO A 58 -0.19 -19.76 10.41
CA PRO A 58 -0.14 -21.22 10.57
C PRO A 58 -1.34 -21.74 11.37
N LYS A 59 -2.55 -21.41 10.93
CA LYS A 59 -3.82 -21.86 11.49
C LYS A 59 -4.72 -22.34 10.36
N THR A 60 -5.50 -23.36 10.65
CA THR A 60 -6.50 -23.90 9.73
C THR A 60 -7.91 -23.55 10.22
N GLY A 61 -8.88 -23.67 9.33
CA GLY A 61 -10.28 -23.40 9.64
C GLY A 61 -10.95 -22.72 8.46
N GLU A 62 -12.14 -23.19 8.15
CA GLU A 62 -12.95 -22.71 7.03
C GLU A 62 -14.37 -22.47 7.52
N ARG A 63 -15.11 -21.71 6.71
CA ARG A 63 -16.53 -21.45 6.90
C ARG A 63 -17.24 -21.48 5.57
N MET A 64 -18.54 -21.72 5.64
CA MET A 64 -19.42 -21.59 4.49
C MET A 64 -19.95 -20.17 4.42
N VAL A 65 -19.80 -19.53 3.26
CA VAL A 65 -20.34 -18.21 2.97
C VAL A 65 -21.43 -18.34 1.91
N PRO A 66 -22.66 -17.83 2.15
CA PRO A 66 -23.74 -17.90 1.17
C PRO A 66 -23.50 -16.92 0.02
N PHE A 67 -23.55 -17.43 -1.20
CA PHE A 67 -23.53 -16.69 -2.45
C PHE A 67 -24.91 -16.76 -3.09
N THR A 68 -25.47 -15.62 -3.42
CA THR A 68 -26.84 -15.46 -3.95
C THR A 68 -26.85 -14.49 -5.11
N ARG A 69 -27.97 -14.42 -5.83
CA ARG A 69 -28.16 -13.44 -6.91
C ARG A 69 -27.93 -12.00 -6.46
N GLU A 70 -28.48 -11.63 -5.31
CA GLU A 70 -28.34 -10.29 -4.75
C GLU A 70 -27.23 -10.28 -3.69
N LEU A 71 -26.30 -9.34 -3.82
CA LEU A 71 -25.15 -9.16 -2.94
C LEU A 71 -25.05 -7.69 -2.48
N PHE A 72 -24.25 -7.46 -1.45
CA PHE A 72 -23.74 -6.14 -1.10
C PHE A 72 -22.21 -6.12 -1.23
N ILE A 73 -21.69 -4.99 -1.71
CA ILE A 73 -20.27 -4.60 -1.67
C ILE A 73 -20.14 -3.26 -0.95
N GLU A 74 -18.92 -2.79 -0.65
CA GLU A 74 -18.76 -1.41 -0.17
C GLU A 74 -19.14 -0.41 -1.26
N ARG A 75 -19.82 0.67 -0.88
CA ARG A 75 -20.09 1.82 -1.74
C ARG A 75 -18.80 2.39 -2.34
N ASP A 76 -17.75 2.49 -1.53
CA ASP A 76 -16.43 2.98 -1.94
C ASP A 76 -15.68 2.00 -2.86
N ASP A 77 -16.20 0.80 -3.09
CA ASP A 77 -15.64 -0.14 -4.07
C ASP A 77 -16.14 0.08 -5.50
N PHE A 78 -17.01 1.07 -5.71
CA PHE A 78 -17.51 1.43 -7.03
C PHE A 78 -17.27 2.91 -7.34
N ALA A 79 -16.89 3.20 -8.58
CA ALA A 79 -16.81 4.56 -9.11
C ALA A 79 -17.30 4.59 -10.56
N VAL A 80 -18.25 5.49 -10.86
CA VAL A 80 -18.72 5.74 -12.24
C VAL A 80 -17.56 6.23 -13.11
N GLU A 81 -16.81 7.20 -12.58
CA GLU A 81 -15.60 7.73 -13.19
C GLU A 81 -14.39 7.37 -12.31
N PRO A 82 -13.74 6.21 -12.55
CA PRO A 82 -12.70 5.74 -11.66
C PRO A 82 -11.42 6.60 -11.77
N PRO A 83 -10.78 6.95 -10.64
CA PRO A 83 -9.51 7.68 -10.65
C PRO A 83 -8.37 6.82 -11.24
N LYS A 84 -7.22 7.45 -11.52
CA LYS A 84 -6.02 6.71 -11.95
C LYS A 84 -5.62 5.69 -10.89
N LYS A 85 -5.16 4.50 -11.34
CA LYS A 85 -4.82 3.36 -10.48
C LYS A 85 -5.99 2.78 -9.67
N TRP A 86 -7.24 3.00 -10.10
CA TRP A 86 -8.39 2.32 -9.53
C TRP A 86 -8.30 0.80 -9.74
N ARG A 87 -8.47 0.04 -8.66
CA ARG A 87 -8.36 -1.44 -8.64
C ARG A 87 -9.66 -2.10 -8.17
N ARG A 88 -10.78 -1.38 -8.26
CA ARG A 88 -12.10 -1.80 -7.78
C ARG A 88 -13.09 -1.80 -8.95
N LEU A 89 -14.39 -1.85 -8.69
CA LEU A 89 -15.41 -1.95 -9.72
C LEU A 89 -15.68 -0.57 -10.37
N SER A 90 -15.99 -0.58 -11.66
CA SER A 90 -16.42 0.59 -12.43
C SER A 90 -17.27 0.09 -13.61
N PRO A 91 -18.02 0.97 -14.31
CA PRO A 91 -18.80 0.57 -15.48
C PRO A 91 -17.96 -0.21 -16.51
N GLY A 92 -18.45 -1.37 -16.94
CA GLY A 92 -17.79 -2.26 -17.90
C GLY A 92 -16.56 -3.01 -17.38
N ALA A 93 -16.08 -2.73 -16.17
CA ALA A 93 -14.89 -3.37 -15.62
C ALA A 93 -15.21 -4.67 -14.87
N GLU A 94 -14.20 -5.55 -14.79
CA GLU A 94 -14.25 -6.81 -14.05
C GLU A 94 -13.48 -6.74 -12.73
N VAL A 95 -14.04 -7.37 -11.70
CA VAL A 95 -13.41 -7.53 -10.38
C VAL A 95 -13.64 -8.93 -9.84
N ARG A 96 -12.76 -9.40 -8.96
CA ARG A 96 -12.95 -10.67 -8.25
C ARG A 96 -13.71 -10.43 -6.94
N LEU A 97 -14.71 -11.24 -6.67
CA LEU A 97 -15.30 -11.37 -5.34
C LEU A 97 -14.46 -12.34 -4.52
N ARG A 98 -14.04 -11.94 -3.31
CA ARG A 98 -13.22 -12.75 -2.39
C ARG A 98 -13.92 -14.09 -2.11
N TYR A 99 -13.23 -15.21 -2.30
CA TYR A 99 -13.79 -16.58 -2.24
C TYR A 99 -14.93 -16.89 -3.24
N GLY A 100 -15.34 -15.93 -4.07
CA GLY A 100 -16.41 -16.04 -5.04
C GLY A 100 -15.92 -16.05 -6.49
N TYR A 101 -16.71 -15.45 -7.37
CA TYR A 101 -16.49 -15.40 -8.82
C TYR A 101 -15.92 -14.06 -9.28
N ILE A 102 -15.50 -13.99 -10.53
CA ILE A 102 -15.29 -12.71 -11.23
C ILE A 102 -16.66 -12.20 -11.68
N ILE A 103 -16.91 -10.90 -11.46
CA ILE A 103 -18.10 -10.20 -11.92
C ILE A 103 -17.73 -9.02 -12.82
N ARG A 104 -18.64 -8.61 -13.70
CA ARG A 104 -18.53 -7.41 -14.54
C ARG A 104 -19.72 -6.49 -14.30
N CYS A 105 -19.49 -5.19 -14.13
CA CYS A 105 -20.57 -4.20 -14.02
C CYS A 105 -21.14 -3.88 -15.41
N ASP A 106 -22.37 -4.29 -15.68
CA ASP A 106 -23.03 -4.11 -16.97
C ASP A 106 -23.95 -2.87 -16.99
N GLU A 107 -24.61 -2.56 -15.88
CA GLU A 107 -25.53 -1.43 -15.76
C GLU A 107 -25.44 -0.79 -14.36
N VAL A 108 -25.57 0.54 -14.30
CA VAL A 108 -25.55 1.33 -13.07
C VAL A 108 -26.93 1.95 -12.91
N ILE A 109 -27.58 1.69 -11.77
CA ILE A 109 -28.90 2.24 -11.45
C ILE A 109 -28.73 3.35 -10.43
N THR A 110 -29.27 4.52 -10.76
CA THR A 110 -29.30 5.68 -9.88
C THR A 110 -30.72 5.99 -9.44
N ASP A 111 -30.87 6.64 -8.29
CA ASP A 111 -32.15 7.23 -7.89
C ASP A 111 -32.41 8.59 -8.55
N ASP A 112 -33.53 9.24 -8.18
CA ASP A 112 -33.94 10.54 -8.70
C ASP A 112 -32.95 11.68 -8.37
N SER A 113 -32.06 11.49 -7.38
CA SER A 113 -31.02 12.45 -7.01
C SER A 113 -29.70 12.23 -7.77
N GLY A 114 -29.60 11.13 -8.52
CA GLY A 114 -28.38 10.73 -9.23
C GLY A 114 -27.43 9.87 -8.40
N GLU A 115 -27.81 9.50 -7.18
CA GLU A 115 -27.01 8.62 -6.32
C GLU A 115 -27.09 7.17 -6.80
N VAL A 116 -25.96 6.46 -6.80
CA VAL A 116 -25.90 5.05 -7.22
C VAL A 116 -26.51 4.17 -6.14
N VAL A 117 -27.58 3.44 -6.48
CA VAL A 117 -28.34 2.61 -5.54
C VAL A 117 -28.24 1.11 -5.83
N GLU A 118 -28.02 0.73 -7.08
CA GLU A 118 -27.88 -0.67 -7.49
C GLU A 118 -26.91 -0.80 -8.68
N LEU A 119 -26.10 -1.85 -8.66
CA LEU A 119 -25.29 -2.27 -9.80
C LEU A 119 -25.82 -3.58 -10.34
N ARG A 120 -26.06 -3.65 -11.65
CA ARG A 120 -26.36 -4.93 -12.30
C ARG A 120 -25.12 -5.47 -12.96
N CYS A 121 -24.75 -6.65 -12.52
CA CYS A 121 -23.52 -7.30 -12.94
C CYS A 121 -23.84 -8.65 -13.59
N SER A 122 -22.91 -9.14 -14.41
CA SER A 122 -22.84 -10.55 -14.79
C SER A 122 -21.70 -11.21 -14.04
N TYR A 123 -21.85 -12.48 -13.68
CA TYR A 123 -20.77 -13.29 -13.13
C TYR A 123 -20.27 -14.32 -14.17
N ASP A 124 -19.01 -14.71 -14.06
CA ASP A 124 -18.42 -15.77 -14.88
C ASP A 124 -18.40 -17.10 -14.08
N PRO A 125 -19.23 -18.10 -14.44
CA PRO A 125 -19.35 -19.36 -13.71
C PRO A 125 -18.06 -20.17 -13.64
N ASP A 126 -17.15 -20.00 -14.59
CA ASP A 126 -15.90 -20.77 -14.66
C ASP A 126 -14.81 -20.21 -13.74
N THR A 127 -15.07 -19.10 -13.04
CA THR A 127 -14.04 -18.34 -12.30
C THR A 127 -14.10 -18.47 -10.79
N LYS A 128 -14.84 -19.46 -10.27
CA LYS A 128 -14.97 -19.75 -8.84
C LYS A 128 -13.58 -19.80 -8.19
N SER A 129 -13.33 -18.95 -7.20
CA SER A 129 -12.03 -18.84 -6.51
C SER A 129 -11.52 -20.21 -6.05
N GLY A 130 -10.22 -20.47 -6.26
CA GLY A 130 -9.60 -21.77 -5.97
C GLY A 130 -9.80 -22.82 -7.08
N SER A 131 -10.56 -22.51 -8.13
CA SER A 131 -10.81 -23.38 -9.28
C SER A 131 -10.87 -22.59 -10.59
N GLY A 132 -10.75 -23.27 -11.73
CA GLY A 132 -10.93 -22.66 -13.04
C GLY A 132 -9.80 -21.75 -13.53
N PRO A 133 -9.93 -21.17 -14.74
CA PRO A 133 -8.91 -20.32 -15.34
C PRO A 133 -8.74 -19.00 -14.58
N SER A 134 -7.49 -18.74 -14.18
CA SER A 134 -7.13 -17.44 -13.60
C SER A 134 -6.89 -16.43 -14.71
N ARG A 135 -7.67 -15.33 -14.70
CA ARG A 135 -7.40 -14.16 -15.55
C ARG A 135 -7.24 -12.90 -14.71
N LYS A 136 -6.42 -11.98 -15.20
CA LYS A 136 -6.09 -10.74 -14.50
C LYS A 136 -7.29 -9.79 -14.52
N VAL A 137 -7.73 -9.38 -13.34
CA VAL A 137 -8.81 -8.40 -13.12
C VAL A 137 -8.28 -7.22 -12.28
N GLN A 138 -9.09 -6.16 -12.12
CA GLN A 138 -8.66 -4.92 -11.48
C GLN A 138 -8.20 -5.11 -10.02
N GLY A 139 -8.94 -5.93 -9.27
CA GLY A 139 -8.65 -6.27 -7.88
C GLY A 139 -9.61 -7.29 -7.30
N THR A 140 -9.67 -7.36 -5.97
CA THR A 140 -10.54 -8.29 -5.23
C THR A 140 -11.30 -7.55 -4.14
N LEU A 141 -12.62 -7.70 -4.13
CA LEU A 141 -13.53 -7.06 -3.17
C LEU A 141 -14.07 -8.10 -2.19
N HIS A 142 -14.27 -7.70 -0.94
CA HIS A 142 -15.16 -8.44 -0.04
C HIS A 142 -16.61 -8.09 -0.36
N TRP A 143 -17.52 -8.95 0.06
CA TRP A 143 -18.94 -8.88 -0.28
C TRP A 143 -19.72 -9.75 0.71
N VAL A 144 -21.04 -9.56 0.75
CA VAL A 144 -21.95 -10.46 1.49
C VAL A 144 -23.24 -10.68 0.69
N SER A 145 -23.91 -11.82 0.87
CA SER A 145 -25.25 -12.03 0.31
C SER A 145 -26.25 -11.02 0.86
N ALA A 146 -27.11 -10.44 0.03
CA ALA A 146 -28.12 -9.49 0.49
C ALA A 146 -29.18 -10.16 1.39
N SER A 147 -29.64 -11.35 1.02
CA SER A 147 -30.70 -12.08 1.70
C SER A 147 -30.22 -12.93 2.89
N GLN A 148 -28.98 -13.41 2.86
CA GLN A 148 -28.44 -14.31 3.89
C GLN A 148 -27.45 -13.65 4.87
N SER A 149 -27.07 -12.38 4.63
CA SER A 149 -26.29 -11.61 5.61
C SER A 149 -27.14 -11.22 6.82
N VAL A 150 -26.46 -10.80 7.88
CA VAL A 150 -27.05 -10.32 9.13
C VAL A 150 -26.83 -8.81 9.22
N SER A 151 -27.83 -8.08 9.72
CA SER A 151 -27.68 -6.65 10.03
C SER A 151 -26.76 -6.48 11.24
N ALA A 152 -25.84 -5.53 11.15
CA ALA A 152 -24.95 -5.18 12.24
C ALA A 152 -24.85 -3.66 12.40
N GLU A 153 -24.81 -3.20 13.65
CA GLU A 153 -24.34 -1.86 13.99
C GLU A 153 -22.81 -1.89 14.11
N ILE A 154 -22.13 -1.05 13.34
CA ILE A 154 -20.68 -0.89 13.39
C ILE A 154 -20.35 0.45 14.04
N ARG A 155 -19.62 0.41 15.15
CA ARG A 155 -19.10 1.57 15.85
C ARG A 155 -17.66 1.80 15.41
N GLN A 156 -17.47 2.70 14.46
CA GLN A 156 -16.16 3.10 13.96
C GLN A 156 -15.54 4.10 14.92
N TYR A 157 -14.75 3.59 15.87
CA TYR A 157 -13.96 4.45 16.76
C TYR A 157 -12.72 4.99 16.05
N ASP A 158 -12.35 6.21 16.41
CA ASP A 158 -11.10 6.88 16.04
C ASP A 158 -10.48 7.57 17.28
N ARG A 159 -9.38 8.30 17.10
CA ARG A 159 -8.76 9.14 18.13
C ARG A 159 -9.80 10.05 18.74
N LEU A 160 -9.87 10.09 20.08
CA LEU A 160 -10.80 10.95 20.82
C LEU A 160 -10.52 12.44 20.60
N PHE A 161 -9.26 12.79 20.39
CA PHE A 161 -8.82 14.17 20.16
C PHE A 161 -8.22 14.32 18.77
N SER A 162 -8.39 15.50 18.18
CA SER A 162 -7.87 15.86 16.85
C SER A 162 -6.41 16.33 16.87
N VAL A 163 -5.81 16.46 18.06
CA VAL A 163 -4.42 16.88 18.24
C VAL A 163 -3.67 15.91 19.18
N PRO A 164 -2.33 15.72 19.02
CA PRO A 164 -1.56 14.79 19.84
C PRO A 164 -1.50 15.15 21.34
N LEU A 165 -1.51 16.45 21.67
CA LEU A 165 -1.32 16.98 23.03
C LEU A 165 -2.44 17.96 23.42
N PRO A 166 -3.69 17.51 23.58
CA PRO A 166 -4.85 18.38 23.77
C PRO A 166 -4.80 19.20 25.07
N ALA A 167 -4.04 18.74 26.08
CA ALA A 167 -3.86 19.42 27.36
C ALA A 167 -2.67 20.39 27.39
N SER A 168 -1.86 20.49 26.33
CA SER A 168 -0.64 21.30 26.30
C SER A 168 -0.84 22.69 25.66
N HIS A 169 -2.06 23.02 25.23
CA HIS A 169 -2.36 24.32 24.64
C HIS A 169 -2.69 25.36 25.71
N PRO A 170 -1.91 26.45 25.84
CA PRO A 170 -2.06 27.42 26.92
C PRO A 170 -3.33 28.29 26.83
N GLU A 171 -3.91 28.41 25.64
CA GLU A 171 -5.01 29.35 25.35
C GLU A 171 -6.36 28.67 25.07
N LYS A 172 -6.41 27.33 25.03
CA LYS A 172 -7.61 26.56 24.68
C LYS A 172 -7.88 25.46 25.69
N HIS A 173 -9.14 25.23 26.00
CA HIS A 173 -9.54 24.11 26.85
C HIS A 173 -9.44 22.79 26.06
N PHE A 174 -8.94 21.71 26.67
CA PHE A 174 -8.67 20.46 25.95
C PHE A 174 -9.90 19.83 25.26
N LEU A 175 -11.10 20.09 25.79
CA LEU A 175 -12.37 19.64 25.19
C LEU A 175 -12.65 20.28 23.82
N GLU A 176 -12.04 21.43 23.51
CA GLU A 176 -12.15 22.06 22.20
C GLU A 176 -11.43 21.25 21.10
N PHE A 177 -10.56 20.31 21.49
CA PHE A 177 -9.87 19.41 20.56
C PHE A 177 -10.54 18.04 20.45
N LEU A 178 -11.77 17.86 20.95
CA LEU A 178 -12.49 16.61 20.72
C LEU A 178 -12.68 16.38 19.22
N ASN A 179 -12.32 15.19 18.76
CA ASN A 179 -12.56 14.77 17.39
C ASN A 179 -14.06 14.46 17.23
N PRO A 180 -14.81 15.20 16.40
CA PRO A 180 -16.23 14.92 16.17
C PRO A 180 -16.45 13.57 15.48
N GLU A 181 -15.42 13.03 14.81
CA GLU A 181 -15.42 11.71 14.15
C GLU A 181 -14.81 10.61 15.02
N SER A 182 -14.56 10.88 16.32
CA SER A 182 -14.04 9.88 17.27
C SER A 182 -14.93 8.64 17.42
N LEU A 183 -16.21 8.77 17.06
CA LEU A 183 -17.15 7.67 16.93
C LEU A 183 -18.15 7.96 15.81
N VAL A 184 -18.13 7.13 14.77
CA VAL A 184 -19.18 7.07 13.75
C VAL A 184 -19.95 5.76 13.92
N VAL A 185 -21.28 5.85 14.11
CA VAL A 185 -22.15 4.69 14.26
C VAL A 185 -22.87 4.43 12.94
N ILE A 186 -22.69 3.24 12.39
CA ILE A 186 -23.25 2.80 11.11
C ILE A 186 -24.22 1.67 11.41
N SER A 187 -25.49 1.82 11.05
CA SER A 187 -26.56 0.91 11.49
C SER A 187 -27.05 -0.06 10.42
N ASP A 188 -26.69 0.20 9.17
CA ASP A 188 -27.12 -0.53 7.97
C ASP A 188 -26.09 -1.53 7.45
N ALA A 189 -24.96 -1.67 8.14
CA ALA A 189 -23.92 -2.62 7.76
C ALA A 189 -24.43 -4.08 7.75
N ARG A 190 -23.77 -4.89 6.92
CA ARG A 190 -24.13 -6.27 6.65
C ARG A 190 -22.93 -7.18 6.87
N ILE A 191 -23.09 -8.25 7.64
CA ILE A 191 -22.03 -9.21 7.93
C ILE A 191 -22.44 -10.63 7.52
N GLU A 192 -21.49 -11.45 7.11
CA GLU A 192 -21.74 -12.86 6.83
C GLU A 192 -22.27 -13.62 8.07
N PRO A 193 -23.13 -14.64 7.89
CA PRO A 193 -23.81 -15.29 9.01
C PRO A 193 -22.90 -16.15 9.89
N SER A 194 -21.67 -16.45 9.47
CA SER A 194 -20.73 -17.33 10.21
C SER A 194 -20.39 -16.82 11.62
N VAL A 195 -20.63 -15.53 11.89
CA VAL A 195 -20.36 -14.90 13.18
C VAL A 195 -21.48 -15.11 14.20
N LEU A 196 -22.68 -15.54 13.80
CA LEU A 196 -23.86 -15.63 14.67
C LEU A 196 -23.60 -16.54 15.88
N ASP A 197 -23.07 -17.74 15.61
CA ASP A 197 -22.85 -18.79 16.60
C ASP A 197 -21.68 -18.51 17.56
N ASP A 198 -20.90 -17.46 17.29
CA ASP A 198 -19.77 -17.08 18.13
C ASP A 198 -20.14 -16.00 19.14
N THR A 199 -20.54 -16.44 20.33
CA THR A 199 -20.82 -15.56 21.47
C THR A 199 -19.61 -15.34 22.38
N SER A 200 -18.41 -15.74 21.96
CA SER A 200 -17.19 -15.55 22.74
C SER A 200 -16.66 -14.12 22.61
N ASP A 201 -15.65 -13.76 23.41
CA ASP A 201 -14.90 -12.49 23.27
C ASP A 201 -13.97 -12.51 22.04
N ARG A 202 -14.41 -13.13 20.94
CA ARG A 202 -13.59 -13.29 19.74
C ARG A 202 -13.44 -11.96 19.03
N ARG A 203 -12.21 -11.74 18.53
CA ARG A 203 -11.84 -10.61 17.69
C ARG A 203 -11.75 -11.10 16.26
N TYR A 204 -12.28 -10.31 15.33
CA TYR A 204 -12.28 -10.61 13.91
C TYR A 204 -11.47 -9.58 13.15
N GLN A 205 -10.89 -9.99 12.04
CA GLN A 205 -10.55 -9.07 10.97
C GLN A 205 -11.73 -9.04 10.00
N PHE A 206 -12.37 -7.89 9.86
CA PHE A 206 -13.27 -7.66 8.73
C PHE A 206 -12.39 -7.36 7.53
N GLU A 207 -12.41 -8.26 6.54
CA GLU A 207 -11.55 -8.21 5.36
C GLU A 207 -11.57 -6.80 4.75
N ARG A 208 -10.38 -6.22 4.53
CA ARG A 208 -10.15 -4.86 4.01
C ARG A 208 -10.64 -3.67 4.86
N GLN A 209 -11.29 -3.90 5.99
CA GLN A 209 -11.81 -2.83 6.85
C GLN A 209 -10.90 -2.59 8.08
N GLY A 210 -10.71 -3.62 8.90
CA GLY A 210 -10.03 -3.45 10.19
C GLY A 210 -10.26 -4.64 11.11
N TYR A 211 -9.89 -4.45 12.38
CA TYR A 211 -10.14 -5.44 13.42
C TYR A 211 -11.30 -4.99 14.30
N TYR A 212 -12.19 -5.93 14.63
CA TYR A 212 -13.45 -5.69 15.30
C TYR A 212 -13.68 -6.72 16.41
N TRP A 213 -14.51 -6.37 17.37
CA TRP A 213 -15.03 -7.29 18.38
C TRP A 213 -16.50 -7.02 18.64
N ARG A 214 -17.22 -8.05 19.08
CA ARG A 214 -18.65 -7.97 19.41
C ARG A 214 -18.80 -7.18 20.71
N ASP A 215 -19.53 -6.07 20.65
CA ASP A 215 -19.82 -5.25 21.83
C ASP A 215 -20.82 -5.96 22.75
N LYS A 216 -20.78 -5.62 24.04
CA LYS A 216 -21.73 -6.12 25.05
C LYS A 216 -23.18 -5.74 24.78
N ASP A 217 -23.42 -4.67 24.03
CA ASP A 217 -24.75 -4.24 23.60
C ASP A 217 -25.31 -5.12 22.46
N SER A 218 -24.49 -6.01 21.91
CA SER A 218 -24.89 -6.96 20.87
C SER A 218 -25.89 -7.97 21.42
N THR A 219 -26.91 -8.23 20.63
CA THR A 219 -27.91 -9.28 20.86
C THR A 219 -27.97 -10.22 19.67
N HIS A 220 -28.74 -11.30 19.79
CA HIS A 220 -28.95 -12.23 18.67
C HIS A 220 -29.58 -11.54 17.45
N ASP A 221 -30.52 -10.62 17.68
CA ASP A 221 -31.29 -9.97 16.61
C ASP A 221 -30.68 -8.64 16.13
N LYS A 222 -29.73 -8.10 16.90
CA LYS A 222 -28.99 -6.88 16.56
C LYS A 222 -27.54 -7.07 16.95
N LEU A 223 -26.70 -7.42 15.98
CA LEU A 223 -25.27 -7.50 16.19
C LEU A 223 -24.68 -6.09 16.35
N VAL A 224 -23.77 -5.92 17.29
CA VAL A 224 -23.03 -4.66 17.48
C VAL A 224 -21.55 -4.98 17.51
N PHE A 225 -20.77 -4.31 16.67
CA PHE A 225 -19.31 -4.48 16.61
C PHE A 225 -18.61 -3.14 16.75
N ASN A 226 -17.57 -3.11 17.58
CA ASN A 226 -16.69 -1.94 17.70
C ASN A 226 -15.42 -2.17 16.89
N ARG A 227 -14.99 -1.16 16.14
CA ARG A 227 -13.64 -1.15 15.56
C ARG A 227 -12.62 -1.05 16.68
N ILE A 228 -11.72 -2.02 16.75
CA ILE A 228 -10.55 -2.01 17.64
C ILE A 228 -9.49 -1.10 17.03
N VAL A 229 -9.14 -1.34 15.77
CA VAL A 229 -8.15 -0.57 15.02
C VAL A 229 -8.38 -0.78 13.51
N PRO A 230 -8.26 0.25 12.65
CA PRO A 230 -8.34 0.08 11.20
C PRO A 230 -7.13 -0.70 10.67
N LEU A 231 -7.21 -1.22 9.44
CA LEU A 231 -6.01 -1.71 8.75
C LEU A 231 -5.02 -0.56 8.48
N ARG A 232 -3.76 -0.90 8.19
CA ARG A 232 -2.77 0.10 7.78
C ARG A 232 -3.18 0.64 6.41
N ASP A 233 -3.48 1.93 6.35
CA ASP A 233 -3.76 2.59 5.08
C ASP A 233 -2.44 2.84 4.34
N SER A 234 -2.24 2.14 3.22
CA SER A 234 -1.09 2.33 2.34
C SER A 234 -1.31 3.45 1.30
N TRP A 235 -2.50 4.05 1.27
CA TRP A 235 -2.91 5.07 0.29
C TRP A 235 -2.96 6.50 0.81
N ALA A 236 -3.19 6.70 2.12
CA ALA A 236 -3.36 8.04 2.71
C ALA A 236 -2.14 8.98 2.58
N LYS A 237 -0.95 8.47 2.19
CA LYS A 237 0.24 9.30 1.94
C LYS A 237 0.21 10.11 0.62
N HIS A 238 -0.84 10.01 -0.20
CA HIS A 238 -0.84 10.60 -1.55
C HIS A 238 -1.96 11.63 -1.86
N THR A 239 -2.72 12.11 -0.87
CA THR A 239 -3.81 13.08 -1.11
C THR A 239 -3.59 14.50 -0.59
N ASP A 240 -2.47 14.82 0.08
CA ASP A 240 -2.22 16.18 0.59
C ASP A 240 -1.52 17.14 -0.40
N ALA A 241 -1.38 16.75 -1.66
CA ALA A 241 -0.75 17.59 -2.69
C ALA A 241 -1.77 18.17 -3.69
N SER A 242 -2.84 18.83 -3.21
CA SER A 242 -3.67 19.71 -4.05
C SER A 242 -4.68 20.53 -3.23
N ALA A 243 -4.23 21.33 -2.26
CA ALA A 243 -4.99 22.47 -1.75
C ALA A 243 -4.10 23.40 -0.92
N ALA A 244 -3.18 24.14 -1.55
CA ALA A 244 -2.48 25.23 -0.90
C ALA A 244 -2.05 26.28 -1.94
N ASP A 245 -3.00 27.14 -2.33
CA ASP A 245 -2.70 28.47 -2.88
C ASP A 245 -3.39 29.49 -1.97
N ALA A 246 -2.72 29.84 -0.87
CA ALA A 246 -2.83 31.13 -0.18
C ALA A 246 -1.81 31.19 0.98
N GLU A 247 -0.66 31.78 0.71
CA GLU A 247 0.22 32.41 1.69
C GLU A 247 0.39 33.89 1.25
N PRO A 248 0.92 34.85 2.04
CA PRO A 248 1.83 34.65 3.19
C PRO A 248 1.59 35.59 4.41
N ASP A 249 2.19 35.29 5.57
CA ASP A 249 3.24 36.16 6.10
C ASP A 249 4.11 35.47 7.18
N ALA A 250 5.34 35.94 7.22
CA ALA A 250 6.56 35.39 7.79
C ALA A 250 6.65 35.36 9.34
N ALA A 251 7.37 34.38 9.89
CA ALA A 251 8.75 34.57 10.35
C ALA A 251 9.33 33.36 11.11
N ALA A 252 10.65 33.18 10.91
CA ALA A 252 11.63 32.38 11.65
C ALA A 252 11.85 30.91 11.24
N LYS A 253 12.80 30.75 10.30
CA LYS A 253 13.59 29.52 10.06
C LYS A 253 14.54 29.25 11.22
N VAL A 254 14.51 28.03 11.76
CA VAL A 254 15.67 27.36 12.37
C VAL A 254 15.72 25.92 11.85
N VAL A 255 16.90 25.50 11.39
CA VAL A 255 17.17 24.16 10.84
C VAL A 255 17.73 23.25 11.94
N ALA A 256 17.05 22.10 12.15
CA ALA A 256 17.48 20.77 12.63
C ALA A 256 18.06 20.60 14.08
N PRO A 257 17.97 19.41 14.71
CA PRO A 257 17.69 18.09 14.11
C PRO A 257 16.56 17.26 14.78
N SER A 258 16.28 16.18 14.05
CA SER A 258 15.45 15.00 14.29
C SER A 258 15.35 14.50 15.74
N THR A 259 14.12 14.05 16.01
CA THR A 259 13.52 13.35 17.15
C THR A 259 14.19 11.98 17.44
N PRO A 260 13.54 11.00 18.11
CA PRO A 260 12.82 10.84 19.39
C PRO A 260 13.39 9.64 20.23
N THR A 261 12.68 9.16 21.28
CA THR A 261 12.77 7.73 21.68
C THR A 261 11.52 7.21 22.42
N THR A 262 11.04 6.08 21.91
CA THR A 262 9.88 5.25 22.26
C THR A 262 10.21 4.24 23.40
N PRO A 263 9.27 3.38 23.88
CA PRO A 263 9.67 1.99 24.14
C PRO A 263 8.74 0.97 23.48
N ALA A 264 9.33 0.02 22.75
CA ALA A 264 8.67 -1.14 22.12
C ALA A 264 8.73 -2.41 22.99
N LYS A 265 7.84 -3.38 22.71
CA LYS A 265 8.03 -4.84 22.39
C LYS A 265 6.92 -5.17 21.38
N PRO A 266 7.21 -5.31 20.06
CA PRO A 266 7.74 -6.54 19.46
C PRO A 266 8.97 -6.27 18.55
N ARG A 267 9.92 -7.23 18.43
CA ARG A 267 11.24 -7.19 17.72
C ARG A 267 12.17 -6.01 17.98
N SER A 268 11.67 -4.77 17.94
CA SER A 268 12.33 -3.57 18.42
C SER A 268 12.77 -3.72 19.88
N HIS A 269 11.99 -4.33 20.78
CA HIS A 269 12.50 -4.58 22.14
C HIS A 269 13.61 -5.63 22.20
N GLU A 270 13.60 -6.65 21.34
CA GLU A 270 14.72 -7.60 21.33
C GLU A 270 15.99 -6.89 20.88
N ARG A 271 15.89 -5.98 19.90
CA ARG A 271 16.99 -5.09 19.50
C ARG A 271 17.33 -4.07 20.59
N ASP A 272 16.36 -3.48 21.27
CA ASP A 272 16.57 -2.57 22.40
C ASP A 272 17.28 -3.27 23.55
N GLN A 273 16.89 -4.51 23.84
CA GLN A 273 17.51 -5.35 24.86
C GLN A 273 18.94 -5.73 24.44
N ARG A 274 19.15 -6.14 23.19
CA ARG A 274 20.49 -6.38 22.64
C ARG A 274 21.35 -5.12 22.69
N ARG A 275 20.80 -3.94 22.39
CA ARG A 275 21.49 -2.63 22.50
C ARG A 275 21.76 -2.23 23.95
N ALA A 276 20.86 -2.55 24.87
CA ALA A 276 21.08 -2.33 26.30
C ALA A 276 22.21 -3.23 26.85
N GLU A 277 22.38 -4.42 26.27
CA GLU A 277 23.39 -5.41 26.65
C GLU A 277 24.71 -5.29 25.83
N ASN A 278 24.68 -4.65 24.65
CA ASN A 278 25.83 -4.45 23.76
C ASN A 278 26.06 -2.94 23.47
N ALA A 279 27.11 -2.38 24.09
CA ALA A 279 27.47 -0.97 23.95
C ALA A 279 27.84 -0.56 22.52
N ALA A 280 28.35 -1.47 21.69
CA ALA A 280 28.68 -1.19 20.29
C ALA A 280 27.40 -0.95 19.47
N LEU A 281 26.37 -1.79 19.64
CA LEU A 281 25.07 -1.61 18.98
C LEU A 281 24.37 -0.32 19.42
N ALA A 282 24.45 0.03 20.70
CA ALA A 282 23.93 1.31 21.19
C ALA A 282 24.66 2.52 20.56
N ALA A 283 25.98 2.42 20.35
CA ALA A 283 26.75 3.45 19.68
C ALA A 283 26.38 3.57 18.19
N PHE A 284 26.19 2.45 17.50
CA PHE A 284 25.70 2.44 16.12
C PHE A 284 24.32 3.08 15.99
N TYR A 285 23.36 2.70 16.84
CA TYR A 285 22.02 3.29 16.83
C TYR A 285 22.06 4.81 16.97
N LYS A 286 22.82 5.32 17.95
CA LYS A 286 22.99 6.77 18.15
C LYS A 286 23.66 7.45 16.94
N ARG A 287 24.67 6.81 16.35
CA ARG A 287 25.34 7.30 15.12
C ARG A 287 24.33 7.38 13.97
N PHE A 288 23.49 6.37 13.78
CA PHE A 288 22.52 6.29 12.69
C PHE A 288 21.34 7.27 12.86
N GLN A 289 20.90 7.53 14.10
CA GLN A 289 19.96 8.63 14.37
C GLN A 289 20.51 10.00 13.95
N GLY A 290 21.84 10.18 14.06
CA GLY A 290 22.54 11.38 13.61
C GLY A 290 22.60 11.57 12.09
N TYR A 291 22.23 10.55 11.31
CA TYR A 291 22.22 10.58 9.84
C TYR A 291 20.91 11.06 9.22
N GLY A 292 19.92 11.45 10.03
CA GLY A 292 18.61 11.87 9.53
C GLY A 292 17.76 10.71 9.01
N LEU A 293 18.07 9.47 9.45
CA LEU A 293 17.25 8.29 9.17
C LEU A 293 15.95 8.33 9.98
N SER A 294 14.94 7.57 9.54
CA SER A 294 13.79 7.28 10.41
C SER A 294 14.23 6.46 11.63
N GLU A 295 13.49 6.54 12.73
CA GLU A 295 13.75 5.69 13.90
C GLU A 295 13.72 4.20 13.53
N ASP A 296 12.77 3.80 12.68
CA ASP A 296 12.61 2.42 12.26
C ASP A 296 13.82 1.93 11.45
N ASP A 297 14.33 2.74 10.52
CA ASP A 297 15.51 2.38 9.73
C ASP A 297 16.76 2.31 10.62
N ALA A 298 16.95 3.29 11.52
CA ALA A 298 18.03 3.28 12.48
C ALA A 298 17.93 2.06 13.43
N ASP A 299 16.71 1.69 13.85
CA ASP A 299 16.45 0.54 14.70
C ASP A 299 16.83 -0.77 13.99
N ILE A 300 16.36 -0.96 12.75
CA ILE A 300 16.64 -2.15 11.94
C ILE A 300 18.14 -2.28 11.68
N LEU A 301 18.79 -1.23 11.20
CA LEU A 301 20.20 -1.24 10.79
C LEU A 301 21.17 -1.42 11.97
N SER A 302 20.77 -1.04 13.18
CA SER A 302 21.55 -1.25 14.40
C SER A 302 21.12 -2.47 15.21
N GLY A 303 20.27 -3.33 14.65
CA GLY A 303 19.69 -4.47 15.36
C GLY A 303 20.67 -5.61 15.66
N GLU A 304 21.70 -5.75 14.82
CA GLU A 304 22.74 -6.78 14.92
C GLU A 304 24.08 -6.20 14.46
N GLU A 305 25.18 -6.73 14.98
CA GLU A 305 26.51 -6.16 14.78
C GLU A 305 26.95 -6.25 13.32
N PRO A 306 26.77 -7.39 12.60
CA PRO A 306 27.10 -7.48 11.18
C PRO A 306 26.31 -6.49 10.31
N LEU A 307 25.02 -6.25 10.63
CA LEU A 307 24.17 -5.28 9.94
C LEU A 307 24.70 -3.85 10.12
N ALA A 308 25.02 -3.49 11.36
CA ALA A 308 25.46 -2.15 11.71
C ALA A 308 26.85 -1.85 11.15
N GLU A 309 27.75 -2.83 11.19
CA GLU A 309 29.08 -2.71 10.60
C GLU A 309 29.02 -2.59 9.09
N TYR A 310 28.22 -3.43 8.41
CA TYR A 310 28.04 -3.36 6.97
C TYR A 310 27.47 -2.00 6.55
N PHE A 311 26.41 -1.52 7.22
CA PHE A 311 25.83 -0.22 6.91
C PHE A 311 26.82 0.92 7.16
N SER A 312 27.57 0.88 8.27
CA SER A 312 28.62 1.87 8.56
C SER A 312 29.70 1.89 7.48
N ALA A 313 30.17 0.72 7.05
CA ALA A 313 31.16 0.61 5.97
C ALA A 313 30.62 1.11 4.63
N ALA A 314 29.32 0.95 4.36
CA ALA A 314 28.67 1.50 3.17
C ALA A 314 28.60 3.03 3.24
N VAL A 315 28.26 3.61 4.39
CA VAL A 315 28.24 5.07 4.60
C VAL A 315 29.66 5.66 4.51
N ASP A 316 30.66 4.97 5.05
CA ASP A 316 32.06 5.40 4.94
C ASP A 316 32.55 5.39 3.47
N ALA A 317 31.99 4.52 2.61
CA ALA A 317 32.28 4.46 1.18
C ALA A 317 31.49 5.48 0.34
N TYR A 318 30.28 5.85 0.76
CA TYR A 318 29.43 6.85 0.11
C TYR A 318 28.62 7.62 1.17
N ASP A 319 28.94 8.89 1.37
CA ASP A 319 28.33 9.76 2.40
C ASP A 319 26.91 10.22 2.00
N ASN A 320 26.01 9.25 1.88
CA ASN A 320 24.57 9.46 1.67
C ASN A 320 23.78 8.41 2.47
N PRO A 321 23.78 8.52 3.80
CA PRO A 321 23.23 7.49 4.67
C PRO A 321 21.73 7.28 4.48
N VAL A 322 20.96 8.31 4.10
CA VAL A 322 19.51 8.20 3.83
C VAL A 322 19.24 7.32 2.61
N ALA A 323 19.94 7.55 1.49
CA ALA A 323 19.76 6.72 0.29
C ALA A 323 20.22 5.28 0.52
N LEU A 324 21.37 5.11 1.21
CA LEU A 324 21.88 3.79 1.58
C LEU A 324 20.91 3.04 2.48
N ALA A 325 20.36 3.67 3.51
CA ALA A 325 19.41 3.03 4.43
C ALA A 325 18.13 2.60 3.70
N ASN A 326 17.62 3.46 2.83
CA ASN A 326 16.43 3.15 2.05
C ASN A 326 16.62 1.91 1.16
N TRP A 327 17.74 1.83 0.44
CA TRP A 327 18.07 0.67 -0.40
C TRP A 327 18.40 -0.58 0.41
N PHE A 328 19.08 -0.42 1.54
CA PHE A 328 19.45 -1.55 2.39
C PHE A 328 18.19 -2.21 2.95
N VAL A 329 17.32 -1.43 3.59
CA VAL A 329 16.12 -1.94 4.25
C VAL A 329 15.10 -2.50 3.25
N ASN A 330 14.86 -1.81 2.13
CA ASN A 330 13.77 -2.17 1.21
C ASN A 330 14.18 -3.15 0.09
N GLU A 331 15.46 -3.18 -0.29
CA GLU A 331 15.95 -4.01 -1.38
C GLU A 331 16.95 -5.07 -0.87
N LEU A 332 18.08 -4.69 -0.27
CA LEU A 332 19.11 -5.67 0.14
C LEU A 332 18.60 -6.69 1.15
N LEU A 333 17.95 -6.25 2.25
CA LEU A 333 17.39 -7.18 3.25
C LEU A 333 16.33 -8.12 2.66
N ARG A 334 15.59 -7.65 1.64
CA ARG A 334 14.58 -8.48 0.96
C ARG A 334 15.25 -9.53 0.07
N GLU A 335 16.34 -9.19 -0.61
CA GLU A 335 17.07 -10.10 -1.49
C GLU A 335 17.90 -11.14 -0.75
N LEU A 336 18.30 -10.88 0.49
CA LEU A 336 19.00 -11.85 1.34
C LEU A 336 18.19 -13.14 1.57
N LYS A 337 16.86 -13.04 1.68
CA LYS A 337 15.98 -14.16 2.06
C LYS A 337 16.49 -14.81 3.35
N ASP A 338 17.02 -16.04 3.27
CA ASP A 338 17.57 -16.80 4.40
C ASP A 338 19.12 -16.72 4.51
N ARG A 339 19.80 -15.97 3.63
CA ARG A 339 21.27 -15.83 3.63
C ARG A 339 21.73 -14.83 4.69
N SER A 340 22.89 -15.09 5.29
CA SER A 340 23.57 -14.09 6.13
C SER A 340 24.19 -13.00 5.26
N LEU A 341 24.38 -11.81 5.83
CA LEU A 341 25.20 -10.76 5.20
C LEU A 341 26.64 -11.23 4.97
N ASP A 342 27.17 -12.08 5.86
CA ASP A 342 28.51 -12.63 5.76
C ASP A 342 28.70 -13.56 4.54
N ASP A 343 27.59 -14.07 3.98
CA ASP A 343 27.58 -14.97 2.82
C ASP A 343 27.49 -14.20 1.49
N LEU A 344 27.42 -12.86 1.53
CA LEU A 344 27.33 -12.06 0.32
C LEU A 344 28.65 -12.09 -0.46
N PRO A 345 28.62 -12.34 -1.78
CA PRO A 345 29.82 -12.34 -2.62
C PRO A 345 30.29 -10.93 -3.02
N PHE A 346 29.88 -9.90 -2.28
CA PHE A 346 30.27 -8.51 -2.46
C PHE A 346 30.32 -7.77 -1.12
N THR A 347 31.00 -6.63 -1.10
CA THR A 347 31.27 -5.87 0.12
C THR A 347 30.35 -4.65 0.26
N ALA A 348 30.33 -4.05 1.45
CA ALA A 348 29.61 -2.81 1.70
C ALA A 348 29.99 -1.65 0.75
N PRO A 349 31.28 -1.43 0.40
CA PRO A 349 31.66 -0.51 -0.66
C PRO A 349 31.04 -0.79 -2.03
N HIS A 350 30.92 -2.06 -2.45
CA HIS A 350 30.25 -2.39 -3.72
C HIS A 350 28.76 -2.05 -3.65
N PHE A 351 28.10 -2.35 -2.53
CA PHE A 351 26.70 -1.95 -2.34
C PHE A 351 26.53 -0.41 -2.38
N ALA A 352 27.43 0.32 -1.72
CA ALA A 352 27.43 1.78 -1.74
C ALA A 352 27.64 2.35 -3.15
N GLU A 353 28.53 1.75 -3.93
CA GLU A 353 28.73 2.12 -5.32
C GLU A 353 27.45 1.90 -6.15
N LEU A 354 26.74 0.80 -5.98
CA LEU A 354 25.46 0.57 -6.66
C LEU A 354 24.44 1.67 -6.35
N VAL A 355 24.28 2.01 -5.06
CA VAL A 355 23.35 3.07 -4.65
C VAL A 355 23.77 4.42 -5.26
N ARG A 356 25.07 4.73 -5.26
CA ARG A 356 25.60 5.93 -5.92
C ARG A 356 25.29 5.94 -7.42
N LEU A 357 25.47 4.83 -8.13
CA LEU A 357 25.14 4.76 -9.58
C LEU A 357 23.67 5.09 -9.84
N LYS A 358 22.77 4.73 -8.92
CA LYS A 358 21.35 5.11 -9.00
C LYS A 358 21.12 6.58 -8.65
N GLU A 359 21.78 7.12 -7.63
CA GLU A 359 21.61 8.52 -7.22
C GLU A 359 22.20 9.51 -8.24
N ASP A 360 23.27 9.10 -8.93
CA ASP A 360 23.91 9.86 -10.01
C ASP A 360 23.23 9.67 -11.37
N ASP A 361 22.03 9.05 -11.40
CA ASP A 361 21.24 8.75 -12.61
C ASP A 361 22.04 7.97 -13.70
N VAL A 362 23.08 7.22 -13.31
CA VAL A 362 23.85 6.34 -14.21
C VAL A 362 23.03 5.12 -14.60
N VAL A 363 22.16 4.66 -13.69
CA VAL A 363 21.22 3.57 -13.92
C VAL A 363 19.84 3.93 -13.35
N SER A 364 18.79 3.42 -13.99
CA SER A 364 17.44 3.57 -13.46
C SER A 364 17.22 2.69 -12.22
N SER A 365 16.17 2.96 -11.44
CA SER A 365 15.86 2.15 -10.24
C SER A 365 15.62 0.67 -10.55
N ASN A 366 15.07 0.34 -11.73
CA ASN A 366 14.88 -1.06 -12.13
C ASN A 366 16.21 -1.71 -12.52
N ALA A 367 17.06 -0.98 -13.25
CA ALA A 367 18.40 -1.45 -13.61
C ALA A 367 19.26 -1.69 -12.36
N ALA A 368 19.20 -0.80 -11.36
CA ALA A 368 19.93 -0.99 -10.11
C ALA A 368 19.45 -2.23 -9.32
N LYS A 369 18.15 -2.56 -9.37
CA LYS A 369 17.63 -3.81 -8.77
C LYS A 369 18.15 -5.06 -9.47
N GLU A 370 18.17 -5.03 -10.81
CA GLU A 370 18.73 -6.14 -11.60
C GLU A 370 20.23 -6.33 -11.30
N VAL A 371 20.98 -5.23 -11.17
CA VAL A 371 22.40 -5.30 -10.76
C VAL A 371 22.53 -5.88 -9.35
N LEU A 372 21.68 -5.48 -8.39
CA LEU A 372 21.70 -6.03 -7.04
C LEU A 372 21.43 -7.55 -7.02
N GLU A 373 20.46 -8.02 -7.80
CA GLU A 373 20.15 -9.45 -7.94
C GLU A 373 21.37 -10.24 -8.44
N VAL A 374 22.07 -9.72 -9.45
CA VAL A 374 23.30 -10.32 -9.98
C VAL A 374 24.42 -10.27 -8.95
N MET A 375 24.60 -9.16 -8.24
CA MET A 375 25.58 -9.05 -7.15
C MET A 375 25.31 -10.09 -6.07
N VAL A 376 24.06 -10.31 -5.65
CA VAL A 376 23.69 -11.33 -4.66
C VAL A 376 23.90 -12.77 -5.16
N ALA A 377 23.76 -13.00 -6.46
CA ALA A 377 23.93 -14.32 -7.06
C ALA A 377 25.40 -14.67 -7.35
N GLU A 378 26.17 -13.74 -7.90
CA GLU A 378 27.48 -13.97 -8.52
C GLU A 378 28.60 -13.11 -7.91
N GLY A 379 28.26 -12.03 -7.21
CA GLY A 379 29.21 -11.01 -6.77
C GLY A 379 29.65 -10.08 -7.90
N GLY A 380 30.75 -9.38 -7.65
CA GLY A 380 31.39 -8.48 -8.61
C GLY A 380 31.07 -6.99 -8.42
N GLU A 381 31.77 -6.17 -9.20
CA GLU A 381 31.68 -4.71 -9.16
C GLU A 381 30.38 -4.21 -9.85
N PRO A 382 29.57 -3.36 -9.20
CA PRO A 382 28.32 -2.86 -9.76
C PRO A 382 28.49 -2.24 -11.15
N LEU A 383 29.49 -1.38 -11.33
CA LEU A 383 29.70 -0.71 -12.61
C LEU A 383 30.05 -1.70 -13.72
N ALA A 384 30.85 -2.73 -13.43
CA ALA A 384 31.19 -3.76 -14.41
C ALA A 384 29.95 -4.58 -14.82
N ILE A 385 29.05 -4.87 -13.88
CA ILE A 385 27.76 -5.52 -14.16
C ILE A 385 26.88 -4.62 -15.03
N VAL A 386 26.82 -3.32 -14.72
CA VAL A 386 26.11 -2.32 -15.52
C VAL A 386 26.61 -2.29 -16.96
N GLU A 387 27.93 -2.25 -17.19
CA GLU A 387 28.49 -2.29 -18.55
C GLU A 387 28.18 -3.61 -19.25
N ARG A 388 28.39 -4.73 -18.56
CA ARG A 388 28.21 -6.08 -19.12
C ARG A 388 26.77 -6.33 -19.56
N LEU A 389 25.80 -5.85 -18.80
CA LEU A 389 24.37 -5.98 -19.09
C LEU A 389 23.83 -4.79 -19.92
N GLY A 390 24.68 -3.80 -20.22
CA GLY A 390 24.32 -2.60 -20.96
C GLY A 390 23.20 -1.79 -20.28
N LEU A 391 23.20 -1.73 -18.94
CA LEU A 391 22.12 -1.16 -18.13
C LEU A 391 22.24 0.35 -17.90
N ARG A 392 23.24 1.01 -18.47
CA ARG A 392 23.39 2.47 -18.37
C ARG A 392 22.14 3.19 -18.85
N GLN A 393 21.73 4.20 -18.09
CA GLN A 393 20.64 5.08 -18.42
C GLN A 393 21.00 5.92 -19.66
N LEU A 394 20.05 6.03 -20.58
CA LEU A 394 20.13 6.90 -21.74
C LEU A 394 19.69 8.30 -21.32
N THR A 395 20.68 9.17 -21.13
CA THR A 395 20.51 10.54 -20.62
C THR A 395 20.82 11.61 -21.67
N SER A 396 21.15 11.25 -22.91
CA SER A 396 21.42 12.19 -23.99
C SER A 396 20.26 12.27 -25.00
N GLU A 397 19.98 13.49 -25.47
CA GLU A 397 18.95 13.75 -26.48
C GLU A 397 19.19 12.93 -27.75
N SER A 398 20.42 12.95 -28.25
CA SER A 398 20.84 12.20 -29.45
C SER A 398 20.64 10.69 -29.36
N ALA A 399 20.58 10.10 -28.16
CA ALA A 399 20.32 8.67 -27.97
C ALA A 399 18.82 8.35 -27.87
N LEU A 400 18.02 9.30 -27.37
CA LEU A 400 16.57 9.11 -27.17
C LEU A 400 15.74 9.58 -28.37
N GLU A 401 16.18 10.61 -29.10
CA GLU A 401 15.49 11.15 -30.27
C GLU A 401 15.12 10.08 -31.32
N PRO A 402 16.01 9.15 -31.72
CA PRO A 402 15.64 8.11 -32.69
C PRO A 402 14.55 7.16 -32.17
N VAL A 403 14.56 6.88 -30.86
CA VAL A 403 13.57 6.00 -30.23
C VAL A 403 12.23 6.71 -30.10
N VAL A 404 12.23 7.99 -29.71
CA VAL A 404 11.05 8.85 -29.68
C VAL A 404 10.43 8.93 -31.08
N ALA A 405 11.22 9.25 -32.11
CA ALA A 405 10.75 9.32 -33.49
C ALA A 405 10.11 8.00 -33.94
N ALA A 406 10.78 6.86 -33.72
CA ALA A 406 10.24 5.55 -34.06
C ALA A 406 8.91 5.24 -33.32
N VAL A 407 8.78 5.63 -32.06
CA VAL A 407 7.53 5.46 -31.29
C VAL A 407 6.41 6.33 -31.86
N LEU A 408 6.68 7.58 -32.24
CA LEU A 408 5.67 8.46 -32.82
C LEU A 408 5.26 7.97 -34.22
N GLU A 409 6.21 7.57 -35.07
CA GLU A 409 5.97 7.01 -36.41
C GLU A 409 5.15 5.71 -36.36
N ALA A 410 5.39 4.85 -35.37
CA ALA A 410 4.64 3.62 -35.19
C ALA A 410 3.20 3.85 -34.68
N ASN A 411 2.86 5.06 -34.23
CA ASN A 411 1.59 5.38 -33.58
C ASN A 411 0.88 6.63 -34.19
N PRO A 412 0.69 6.69 -35.52
CA PRO A 412 0.23 7.91 -36.20
C PRO A 412 -1.18 8.36 -35.77
N SER A 413 -2.07 7.42 -35.45
CA SER A 413 -3.42 7.73 -34.95
C SER A 413 -3.39 8.39 -33.58
N ASN A 414 -2.48 7.97 -32.71
CA ASN A 414 -2.33 8.55 -31.37
C ASN A 414 -1.67 9.92 -31.45
N VAL A 415 -0.77 10.13 -32.41
CA VAL A 415 -0.16 11.45 -32.66
C VAL A 415 -1.23 12.44 -33.13
N ALA A 416 -2.09 12.04 -34.08
CA ALA A 416 -3.21 12.87 -34.53
C ALA A 416 -4.16 13.19 -33.36
N ALA A 417 -4.56 12.18 -32.59
CA ALA A 417 -5.44 12.33 -31.44
C ALA A 417 -4.85 13.25 -30.35
N TYR A 418 -3.53 13.20 -30.12
CA TYR A 418 -2.84 14.10 -29.21
C TYR A 418 -2.95 15.56 -29.68
N ARG A 419 -2.71 15.81 -30.98
CA ARG A 419 -2.82 17.14 -31.59
C ARG A 419 -4.24 17.70 -31.62
N GLU A 420 -5.25 16.83 -31.65
CA GLU A 420 -6.67 17.20 -31.48
C GLU A 420 -7.05 17.56 -30.04
N GLY A 421 -6.09 17.56 -29.10
CA GLY A 421 -6.28 17.99 -27.71
C GLY A 421 -6.32 16.87 -26.68
N LYS A 422 -6.12 15.59 -27.07
CA LYS A 422 -6.00 14.47 -26.11
C LYS A 422 -4.60 14.40 -25.51
N THR A 423 -4.21 15.44 -24.78
CA THR A 423 -2.87 15.61 -24.17
C THR A 423 -2.49 14.51 -23.18
N GLN A 424 -3.47 13.75 -22.68
CA GLN A 424 -3.24 12.58 -21.81
C GLN A 424 -2.43 11.46 -22.51
N LEU A 425 -2.38 11.45 -23.85
CA LEU A 425 -1.59 10.48 -24.63
C LEU A 425 -0.07 10.70 -24.48
N LEU A 426 0.39 11.81 -23.91
CA LEU A 426 1.81 12.00 -23.57
C LEU A 426 2.34 10.85 -22.70
N GLY A 427 1.56 10.41 -21.71
CA GLY A 427 1.93 9.30 -20.84
C GLY A 427 2.02 7.95 -21.58
N PHE A 428 1.20 7.76 -22.61
CA PHE A 428 1.28 6.59 -23.48
C PHE A 428 2.61 6.54 -24.25
N PHE A 429 2.99 7.65 -24.88
CA PHE A 429 4.25 7.73 -25.63
C PHE A 429 5.48 7.57 -24.71
N VAL A 430 5.47 8.20 -23.53
CA VAL A 430 6.53 8.00 -22.53
C VAL A 430 6.62 6.52 -22.17
N GLY A 431 5.48 5.85 -21.92
CA GLY A 431 5.45 4.42 -21.64
C GLY A 431 6.03 3.56 -22.77
N GLN A 432 5.77 3.88 -24.03
CA GLN A 432 6.33 3.15 -25.19
C GLN A 432 7.83 3.36 -25.34
N VAL A 433 8.34 4.58 -25.14
CA VAL A 433 9.78 4.85 -25.16
C VAL A 433 10.50 4.14 -24.01
N MET A 434 9.92 4.18 -22.80
CA MET A 434 10.44 3.41 -21.66
C MET A 434 10.46 1.91 -21.96
N LYS A 435 9.44 1.36 -22.63
CA LYS A 435 9.41 -0.05 -23.01
C LYS A 435 10.46 -0.39 -24.07
N ASN A 436 10.60 0.43 -25.12
CA ASN A 436 11.54 0.20 -26.22
C ASN A 436 13.01 0.33 -25.80
N THR A 437 13.27 1.09 -24.73
CA THR A 437 14.61 1.21 -24.13
C THR A 437 14.85 0.21 -22.99
N GLY A 438 13.90 -0.69 -22.69
CA GLY A 438 14.03 -1.63 -21.57
C GLY A 438 14.11 -0.92 -20.20
N GLY A 439 13.48 0.25 -20.05
CA GLY A 439 13.51 1.06 -18.83
C GLY A 439 14.80 1.87 -18.64
N LYS A 440 15.65 1.96 -19.66
CA LYS A 440 16.92 2.70 -19.63
C LYS A 440 16.76 4.17 -19.99
N ALA A 441 15.66 4.60 -20.58
CA ALA A 441 15.48 6.02 -20.91
C ALA A 441 15.30 6.88 -19.65
N ASP A 442 15.92 8.06 -19.63
CA ASP A 442 15.61 9.05 -18.60
C ASP A 442 14.15 9.53 -18.72
N PRO A 443 13.30 9.40 -17.68
CA PRO A 443 11.89 9.72 -17.78
C PRO A 443 11.60 11.21 -18.02
N LYS A 444 12.44 12.11 -17.50
CA LYS A 444 12.24 13.57 -17.62
C LYS A 444 12.57 14.02 -19.04
N LEU A 445 13.73 13.62 -19.54
CA LEU A 445 14.21 13.89 -20.89
C LEU A 445 13.32 13.23 -21.95
N THR A 446 12.89 11.99 -21.71
CA THR A 446 11.92 11.31 -22.59
C THR A 446 10.64 12.11 -22.72
N LYS A 447 10.09 12.58 -21.59
CA LYS A 447 8.87 13.40 -21.60
C LYS A 447 9.08 14.71 -22.35
N SER A 448 10.20 15.41 -22.14
CA SER A 448 10.47 16.69 -22.83
C SER A 448 10.66 16.51 -24.33
N LEU A 449 11.39 15.47 -24.77
CA LEU A 449 11.62 15.19 -26.19
C LEU A 449 10.33 14.80 -26.91
N ILE A 450 9.49 13.96 -26.29
CA ILE A 450 8.18 13.61 -26.86
C ILE A 450 7.30 14.85 -26.96
N GLN A 451 7.27 15.69 -25.92
CA GLN A 451 6.49 16.93 -25.92
C GLN A 451 6.93 17.84 -27.06
N ALA A 452 8.24 18.10 -27.16
CA ALA A 452 8.82 18.92 -28.22
C ALA A 452 8.49 18.37 -29.62
N ALA A 453 8.63 17.06 -29.85
CA ALA A 453 8.37 16.43 -31.14
C ALA A 453 6.88 16.41 -31.54
N LEU A 454 5.98 16.35 -30.56
CA LEU A 454 4.53 16.43 -30.81
C LEU A 454 4.08 17.85 -31.14
N ASP A 455 4.69 18.85 -30.49
CA ASP A 455 4.36 20.27 -30.64
C ASP A 455 5.01 20.89 -31.90
N SER A 456 6.21 20.46 -32.30
CA SER A 456 6.98 21.02 -33.42
C SER A 456 6.41 20.72 -34.82
N ALA A 457 5.38 19.90 -34.93
CA ALA A 457 4.73 19.53 -36.19
C ALA A 457 3.36 20.20 -36.35
N THR A 458 3.14 21.28 -35.59
CA THR A 458 1.93 22.12 -35.59
C THR A 458 2.18 23.50 -36.24
N GLU A 459 3.42 23.76 -36.68
CA GLU A 459 3.77 24.78 -37.69
C GLU A 459 3.89 24.12 -39.07
#